data_AF-A1ZEI6-F1
#
_entry.id   AF-A1ZEI6-F1
#
_cell.length_a   1.000
_cell.length_b   1.000
_cell.length_c   1.000
_cell.angle_alpha   90.00
_cell.angle_beta   90.00
_cell.angle_gamma   90.00
#
_symmetry.space_group_name_H-M   'P 1'
#
loop_
_entity.id
_entity.type
_entity.pdbx_description
1 polymer ?
#
loop_
_entity_poly.entity_id
_entity_poly.type
_entity_poly.pdbx_seq_one_letter_code
_entity_poly.pdbx_strand_id
1 'polypeptide(L)'
;MTILQKIYESNIDNFTASDLRNLNAWLLYNVWQEPDSLPVQVITFGNEQIRLFKFPASFAHQIETRIISYFKQKDKCSQVSA
;
A
#
# COMPACT_ATOMS: atom_id res chain seq x y z
N MET A 1 0.95 10.74 -4.69
CA MET A 1 1.03 9.36 -5.19
C MET A 1 0.32 8.43 -4.23
N THR A 2 -0.39 7.40 -4.71
CA THR A 2 -1.07 6.43 -3.83
C THR A 2 -0.31 5.10 -3.77
N ILE A 3 -0.66 4.26 -2.79
CA ILE A 3 -0.10 2.91 -2.69
C ILE A 3 -0.45 2.04 -3.91
N LEU A 4 -1.64 2.21 -4.49
CA LEU A 4 -2.08 1.43 -5.64
C LEU A 4 -1.20 1.72 -6.84
N GLN A 5 -0.89 3.00 -7.07
CA GLN A 5 0.03 3.40 -8.13
C GLN A 5 1.40 2.73 -7.93
N LYS A 6 1.95 2.71 -6.71
CA LYS A 6 3.23 2.07 -6.44
C LYS A 6 3.21 0.55 -6.57
N ILE A 7 2.12 -0.12 -6.20
CA ILE A 7 1.96 -1.57 -6.37
C ILE A 7 2.06 -1.94 -7.86
N TYR A 8 1.37 -1.17 -8.73
CA TYR A 8 1.47 -1.38 -10.17
C TYR A 8 2.88 -1.09 -10.71
N GLU A 9 3.53 -0.01 -10.27
CA GLU A 9 4.93 0.28 -10.66
C GLU A 9 5.92 -0.80 -10.19
N SER A 10 5.59 -1.54 -9.13
CA SER A 10 6.40 -2.65 -8.61
C SER A 10 6.11 -4.02 -9.26
N ASN A 11 5.26 -4.09 -10.31
CA ASN A 11 4.86 -5.34 -10.98
C ASN A 11 4.27 -6.40 -10.03
N ILE A 12 3.43 -5.96 -9.07
CA ILE A 12 2.74 -6.86 -8.15
C ILE A 12 1.29 -6.99 -8.61
N ASP A 13 0.95 -8.15 -9.17
CA ASP A 13 -0.36 -8.38 -9.79
C ASP A 13 -1.35 -9.10 -8.85
N ASN A 14 -0.85 -9.83 -7.84
CA ASN A 14 -1.67 -10.64 -6.95
C ASN A 14 -1.85 -9.99 -5.56
N PHE A 15 -2.75 -9.01 -5.48
CA PHE A 15 -3.09 -8.34 -4.23
C PHE A 15 -4.60 -8.13 -4.06
N THR A 16 -5.02 -7.95 -2.81
CA THR A 16 -6.43 -7.84 -2.42
C THR A 16 -6.77 -6.42 -1.95
N ALA A 17 -8.07 -6.12 -1.84
CA ALA A 17 -8.55 -4.90 -1.19
C ALA A 17 -8.03 -4.76 0.25
N SER A 18 -7.90 -5.88 0.97
CA SER A 18 -7.35 -5.91 2.32
C SER A 18 -5.86 -5.54 2.34
N ASP A 19 -5.07 -6.00 1.38
CA ASP A 19 -3.66 -5.60 1.25
C ASP A 19 -3.53 -4.09 1.03
N LEU A 20 -4.40 -3.52 0.18
CA LEU A 20 -4.45 -2.07 -0.03
C LEU A 20 -4.78 -1.33 1.29
N ARG A 21 -5.82 -1.75 2.01
CA ARG A 21 -6.19 -1.10 3.29
C ARG A 21 -5.07 -1.19 4.32
N ASN A 22 -4.46 -2.36 4.46
CA ASN A 22 -3.39 -2.61 5.42
C ASN A 22 -2.15 -1.77 5.11
N LEU A 23 -1.69 -1.76 3.85
CA LEU A 23 -0.56 -0.95 3.43
C LEU A 23 -0.84 0.56 3.58
N ASN A 24 -2.03 1.01 3.18
CA ASN A 24 -2.43 2.41 3.27
C ASN A 24 -2.48 2.91 4.72
N ALA A 25 -3.09 2.13 5.62
CA ALA A 25 -3.14 2.46 7.05
C ALA A 25 -1.74 2.38 7.69
N TRP A 26 -0.95 1.36 7.36
CA TRP A 26 0.39 1.22 7.92
C TRP A 26 1.28 2.41 7.55
N LEU A 27 1.26 2.85 6.29
CA LEU A 27 2.03 4.01 5.85
C LEU A 27 1.57 5.30 6.55
N LEU A 28 0.26 5.47 6.74
CA LEU A 28 -0.25 6.62 7.51
C LEU A 28 0.27 6.62 8.94
N TYR A 29 0.24 5.48 9.64
CA TYR A 29 0.58 5.47 11.08
C TYR A 29 2.08 5.33 11.37
N ASN A 30 2.86 4.75 10.46
CA ASN A 30 4.26 4.40 10.72
C ASN A 30 5.24 5.21 9.87
N VAL A 31 4.85 5.70 8.70
CA VAL A 31 5.73 6.43 7.79
C VAL A 31 5.42 7.91 7.76
N TRP A 32 4.14 8.28 7.77
CA TRP A 32 3.73 9.67 7.84
C TRP A 32 3.89 10.19 9.28
N GLN A 33 4.93 10.98 9.49
CA GLN A 33 5.25 11.61 10.78
C GLN A 33 4.94 13.12 10.77
N GLU A 34 4.35 13.62 9.69
CA GLU A 34 4.08 15.03 9.50
C GLU A 34 2.73 15.42 10.15
N PRO A 35 2.60 16.65 10.68
CA PRO A 35 1.37 17.11 11.33
C PRO A 35 0.21 17.32 10.35
N ASP A 36 0.50 17.43 9.05
CA ASP A 36 -0.49 17.73 8.03
C ASP A 36 -1.34 16.52 7.64
N SER A 37 -2.59 16.79 7.28
CA SER A 37 -3.49 15.75 6.76
C SER A 37 -3.18 15.42 5.31
N LEU A 38 -3.03 14.13 5.00
CA LEU A 38 -2.84 13.68 3.62
C LEU A 38 -4.15 13.79 2.82
N PRO A 39 -4.10 14.27 1.56
CA PRO A 39 -5.26 14.21 0.67
C PRO A 39 -5.68 12.75 0.44
N VAL A 40 -6.99 12.53 0.30
CA VAL A 40 -7.55 11.20 0.07
C VAL A 40 -7.99 11.07 -1.39
N GLN A 41 -7.74 9.90 -1.97
CA GLN A 41 -8.29 9.45 -3.25
C GLN A 41 -9.23 8.28 -2.99
N VAL A 42 -10.47 8.38 -3.48
CA VAL A 42 -11.38 7.24 -3.51
C VAL A 42 -11.19 6.52 -4.83
N ILE A 43 -11.01 5.20 -4.76
CA ILE A 43 -10.94 4.32 -5.92
C ILE A 43 -12.00 3.22 -5.79
N THR A 44 -12.40 2.66 -6.93
CA THR A 44 -13.17 1.42 -6.98
C THR A 44 -12.21 0.26 -7.23
N PHE A 45 -12.21 -0.75 -6.36
CA PHE A 45 -11.40 -1.95 -6.49
C PHE A 45 -12.33 -3.17 -6.37
N GLY A 46 -12.55 -3.87 -7.48
CA GLY A 46 -13.63 -4.85 -7.59
C GLY A 46 -14.99 -4.18 -7.34
N ASN A 47 -15.74 -4.71 -6.37
CA ASN A 47 -17.05 -4.18 -5.96
C ASN A 47 -16.97 -3.26 -4.73
N GLU A 48 -15.77 -2.89 -4.28
CA GLU A 48 -15.56 -2.11 -3.07
C GLU A 48 -14.98 -0.72 -3.39
N GLN A 49 -15.41 0.29 -2.62
CA GLN A 49 -14.74 1.59 -2.62
C GLN A 49 -13.65 1.62 -1.55
N ILE A 50 -12.45 2.03 -1.94
CA ILE A 50 -11.29 2.12 -1.05
C ILE A 50 -10.80 3.56 -1.02
N ARG A 51 -10.56 4.07 0.19
CA ARG A 51 -9.94 5.36 0.44
C ARG A 51 -8.43 5.18 0.59
N LEU A 52 -7.66 5.83 -0.28
CA LEU A 52 -6.20 5.79 -0.27
C LEU A 52 -5.63 7.18 -0.01
N PHE A 53 -4.56 7.28 0.77
CA PHE A 53 -3.86 8.54 0.98
C PHE A 53 -2.93 8.85 -0.19
N LYS A 54 -2.83 10.13 -0.55
CA LYS A 54 -1.88 10.65 -1.53
C LYS A 54 -0.63 11.14 -0.81
N PHE A 55 0.39 10.29 -0.74
CA PHE A 55 1.69 10.64 -0.19
C PHE A 55 2.49 11.55 -1.14
N PRO A 56 3.34 12.46 -0.61
CA PRO A 56 4.29 13.23 -1.41
C PRO A 56 5.30 12.35 -2.15
N ALA A 57 5.86 12.86 -3.24
CA ALA A 57 6.86 12.13 -4.03
C ALA A 57 8.13 11.79 -3.25
N SER A 58 8.49 12.60 -2.24
CA SER A 58 9.64 12.34 -1.35
C SER A 58 9.54 11.02 -0.59
N PHE A 59 8.34 10.46 -0.43
CA PHE A 59 8.10 9.18 0.25
C PHE A 59 8.14 7.98 -0.70
N ALA A 60 8.37 8.17 -1.99
CA ALA A 60 8.24 7.11 -3.00
C ALA A 60 9.09 5.87 -2.69
N HIS A 61 10.35 6.06 -2.32
CA HIS A 61 11.27 4.96 -2.03
C HIS A 61 10.87 4.17 -0.76
N GLN A 62 10.37 4.86 0.27
CA GLN A 62 9.92 4.23 1.51
C GLN A 62 8.66 3.39 1.27
N ILE A 63 7.71 3.92 0.49
CA ILE A 63 6.48 3.23 0.10
C ILE A 63 6.81 1.97 -0.71
N GLU A 64 7.69 2.08 -1.70
CA GLU A 64 8.12 0.97 -2.54
C GLU A 64 8.81 -0.15 -1.74
N THR A 65 9.79 0.21 -0.90
CA THR A 65 10.50 -0.75 -0.03
C THR A 65 9.53 -1.51 0.88
N ARG A 66 8.50 -0.81 1.39
CA ARG A 66 7.49 -1.43 2.24
C ARG A 66 6.58 -2.37 1.46
N ILE A 67 6.10 -1.96 0.29
CA ILE A 67 5.26 -2.79 -0.59
C ILE A 67 5.99 -4.10 -0.89
N ILE A 68 7.24 -4.02 -1.37
CA ILE A 68 8.05 -5.21 -1.70
C ILE A 68 8.23 -6.10 -0.46
N SER A 69 8.53 -5.51 0.69
CA SER A 69 8.72 -6.27 1.93
C SER A 69 7.44 -6.96 2.41
N TYR A 70 6.29 -6.30 2.30
CA TYR A 70 4.98 -6.84 2.68
C TYR A 70 4.62 -8.07 1.85
N PHE A 71 4.72 -7.97 0.52
CA PHE A 71 4.39 -9.09 -0.36
C PHE A 71 5.39 -10.24 -0.27
N LYS A 72 6.69 -9.96 -0.10
CA LYS A 72 7.68 -11.01 0.18
C LYS A 72 7.38 -11.80 1.47
N GLN A 73 6.90 -11.13 2.51
CA GLN A 73 6.52 -11.80 3.77
C GLN A 73 5.25 -12.63 3.59
N LYS A 74 4.26 -12.09 2.87
CA LYS A 74 3.01 -12.79 2.55
C LYS A 74 3.25 -14.09 1.77
N ASP A 75 4.13 -14.05 0.78
CA ASP A 75 4.49 -15.23 -0.02
C ASP A 75 5.20 -16.28 0.83
N LYS A 76 6.13 -15.86 1.70
CA LYS A 76 6.79 -16.76 2.65
C LYS A 76 5.80 -17.41 3.61
N CYS A 77 4.84 -16.67 4.17
CA CYS A 77 3.81 -17.26 5.04
C CYS A 77 2.89 -18.22 4.28
N SER A 78 2.61 -17.94 3.00
CA SER A 78 1.78 -18.81 2.16
C SER A 78 2.44 -20.16 1.85
N GLN A 79 3.78 -20.24 1.90
CA GLN A 79 4.54 -21.48 1.67
C GLN A 79 4.76 -22.34 2.93
N VAL A 80 4.49 -21.83 4.14
CA VAL A 80 4.69 -22.57 5.40
C VAL A 80 3.42 -23.32 5.84
N SER A 81 2.30 -23.12 5.13
CA SER A 81 1.01 -23.78 5.40
C SER A 81 0.64 -24.85 4.37
N ALA A 82 1.58 -25.30 3.53
CA ALA A 82 1.39 -26.32 2.51
C ALA A 82 2.10 -27.63 2.88
#